data_AF-A0A6B2SGQ6-F1
#
_entry.id   AF-A0A6B2SGQ6-F1
#
_cell.length_a   1.000
_cell.length_b   1.000
_cell.length_c   1.000
_cell.angle_alpha   90.00
_cell.angle_beta   90.00
_cell.angle_gamma   90.00
#
_symmetry.space_group_name_H-M   'P 1'
#
loop_
_entity.id
_entity.type
_entity.pdbx_description
1 polymer ?
#
loop_
_entity_poly.entity_id
_entity_poly.type
_entity_poly.pdbx_seq_one_letter_code
_entity_poly.pdbx_strand_id
1 'polypeptide(L)'
;VFDAIVRLHHGNPDAALASVAPSPDAVWKWVCWVWLHWYVTLRAEASVLARHPEAQSRVDSARTVVAGDALAAAQVERAQALLDEDVPRLLATRAAFQAAGCPYQAARTLLLAGGAHADRGRAALTSLGLDPITGRQEQRTEPPE
;
A
#
# COMPACT_ATOMS: atom_id res chain seq x y z
N VAL A 1 -6.22 -3.19 9.60
CA VAL A 1 -6.35 -2.12 8.57
C VAL A 1 -5.46 -0.93 8.90
N PHE A 2 -5.74 -0.15 9.95
CA PHE A 2 -4.91 1.04 10.27
C PHE A 2 -3.44 0.74 10.57
N ASP A 3 -3.16 -0.28 11.38
CA ASP A 3 -1.77 -0.70 11.68
C ASP A 3 -0.99 -1.04 10.40
N ALA A 4 -1.62 -1.74 9.45
CA ALA A 4 -1.01 -2.06 8.16
C ALA A 4 -0.73 -0.80 7.32
N ILE A 5 -1.64 0.19 7.31
CA ILE A 5 -1.43 1.48 6.62
C ILE A 5 -0.19 2.18 7.19
N VAL A 6 -0.07 2.25 8.53
CA VAL A 6 1.06 2.88 9.20
C VAL A 6 2.36 2.16 8.88
N ARG A 7 2.40 0.83 8.97
CA ARG A 7 3.61 0.05 8.63
C ARG A 7 4.02 0.22 7.16
N LEU A 8 3.05 0.26 6.25
CA LEU A 8 3.30 0.53 4.83
C LEU A 8 3.79 1.95 4.57
N HIS A 9 3.30 2.94 5.32
CA HIS A 9 3.82 4.31 5.27
C HIS A 9 5.29 4.36 5.67
N HIS A 10 5.66 3.62 6.72
CA HIS A 10 7.04 3.52 7.20
C HIS A 10 7.94 2.59 6.38
N GLY A 11 7.48 2.08 5.23
CA GLY A 11 8.29 1.22 4.37
C GLY A 11 8.61 -0.15 4.99
N ASN A 12 7.76 -0.66 5.89
CA ASN A 12 7.90 -1.96 6.55
C ASN A 12 6.90 -2.99 5.99
N PRO A 13 7.05 -3.46 4.74
CA PRO A 13 6.05 -4.29 4.07
C PRO A 13 5.91 -5.67 4.72
N ASP A 14 6.97 -6.29 5.23
CA ASP A 14 6.90 -7.59 5.91
C ASP A 14 6.07 -7.52 7.19
N ALA A 15 6.28 -6.46 7.97
CA ALA A 15 5.52 -6.23 9.19
C ALA A 15 4.06 -5.89 8.89
N ALA A 16 3.81 -5.11 7.83
CA ALA A 16 2.46 -4.88 7.34
C ALA A 16 1.80 -6.19 6.92
N LEU A 17 2.52 -7.05 6.19
CA LEU A 17 2.04 -8.34 5.71
C LEU A 17 1.68 -9.28 6.87
N ALA A 18 2.51 -9.34 7.91
CA ALA A 18 2.23 -10.12 9.11
C ALA A 18 0.91 -9.68 9.78
N SER A 19 0.64 -8.37 9.84
CA SER A 19 -0.61 -7.83 10.42
C SER A 19 -1.88 -8.18 9.62
N VAL A 20 -1.72 -8.53 8.34
CA VAL A 20 -2.82 -8.94 7.41
C VAL A 20 -2.63 -10.37 6.90
N ALA A 21 -1.94 -11.21 7.67
CA ALA A 21 -1.69 -12.59 7.33
C ALA A 21 -2.97 -13.47 7.21
N PRO A 22 -3.99 -13.33 8.09
CA PRO A 22 -5.20 -14.14 8.01
C PRO A 22 -5.88 -14.14 6.62
N SER A 23 -6.66 -15.16 6.30
CA SER A 23 -7.43 -15.15 5.05
C SER A 23 -8.65 -14.23 5.18
N PRO A 24 -9.12 -13.64 4.06
CA PRO A 24 -10.37 -12.87 4.01
C PRO A 24 -11.54 -13.62 4.65
N ASP A 25 -11.72 -14.90 4.35
CA ASP A 25 -12.80 -15.73 4.90
C ASP A 25 -12.71 -15.90 6.43
N ALA A 26 -11.50 -15.90 6.98
CA ALA A 26 -11.29 -16.01 8.42
C ALA A 26 -11.67 -14.73 9.16
N VAL A 27 -11.50 -13.55 8.53
CA VAL A 27 -11.79 -12.25 9.14
C VAL A 27 -13.18 -11.71 8.82
N TRP A 28 -13.80 -12.16 7.73
CA TRP A 28 -15.13 -11.72 7.28
C TRP A 28 -16.22 -11.80 8.36
N LYS A 29 -16.21 -12.86 9.18
CA LYS A 29 -17.20 -13.02 10.27
C LYS A 29 -17.09 -11.95 11.36
N TRP A 30 -15.94 -11.28 11.46
CA TRP A 30 -15.62 -10.28 12.48
C TRP A 30 -15.51 -8.86 11.93
N VAL A 31 -15.48 -8.72 10.60
CA VAL A 31 -15.16 -7.48 9.88
C VAL A 31 -16.34 -7.13 9.00
N CYS A 32 -16.99 -5.98 9.23
CA CYS A 32 -18.10 -5.54 8.38
C CYS A 32 -17.64 -5.43 6.92
N TRP A 33 -18.56 -5.65 5.97
CA TRP A 33 -18.31 -5.65 4.53
C TRP A 33 -17.37 -4.52 4.03
N VAL A 34 -17.61 -3.29 4.48
CA VAL A 34 -16.79 -2.11 4.15
C VAL A 34 -15.31 -2.27 4.54
N TRP A 35 -15.03 -2.90 5.67
CA TRP A 35 -13.67 -3.13 6.14
C TRP A 35 -12.97 -4.25 5.40
N LEU A 36 -13.70 -5.17 4.77
CA LEU A 36 -13.11 -6.23 3.95
C LEU A 36 -12.38 -5.65 2.74
N HIS A 37 -12.95 -4.65 2.07
CA HIS A 37 -12.30 -3.98 0.93
C HIS A 37 -10.92 -3.45 1.33
N TRP A 38 -10.85 -2.72 2.44
CA TRP A 38 -9.58 -2.19 2.95
C TRP A 38 -8.61 -3.27 3.38
N TYR A 39 -9.12 -4.38 3.92
CA TYR A 39 -8.28 -5.51 4.30
C TYR A 39 -7.60 -6.15 3.08
N VAL A 40 -8.36 -6.46 2.04
CA VAL A 40 -7.81 -7.15 0.85
C VAL A 40 -6.89 -6.26 0.03
N THR A 41 -7.17 -4.95 -0.06
CA THR A 41 -6.31 -4.00 -0.78
C THR A 41 -4.94 -3.86 -0.12
N LEU A 42 -4.93 -3.75 1.22
CA LEU A 42 -3.69 -3.67 2.00
C LEU A 42 -2.92 -4.98 1.98
N ARG A 43 -3.62 -6.13 2.01
CA ARG A 43 -2.99 -7.46 1.92
C ARG A 43 -2.34 -7.68 0.56
N ALA A 44 -3.00 -7.28 -0.54
CA ALA A 44 -2.43 -7.36 -1.88
C ALA A 44 -1.18 -6.49 -2.00
N GLU A 45 -1.27 -5.21 -1.64
CA GLU A 45 -0.14 -4.27 -1.74
C GLU A 45 1.05 -4.67 -0.86
N ALA A 46 0.81 -5.06 0.40
CA ALA A 46 1.87 -5.53 1.29
C ALA A 46 2.54 -6.79 0.74
N SER A 47 1.78 -7.70 0.12
CA SER A 47 2.33 -8.91 -0.49
C SER A 47 3.26 -8.59 -1.66
N VAL A 48 2.88 -7.63 -2.50
CA VAL A 48 3.70 -7.17 -3.63
C VAL A 48 4.99 -6.53 -3.12
N LEU A 49 4.89 -5.60 -2.18
CA LEU A 49 6.06 -4.88 -1.64
C LEU A 49 7.02 -5.80 -0.85
N ALA A 50 6.49 -6.83 -0.20
CA ALA A 50 7.29 -7.87 0.47
C ALA A 50 7.83 -8.94 -0.49
N ARG A 51 7.49 -8.87 -1.79
CA ARG A 51 7.81 -9.90 -2.80
C ARG A 51 7.36 -11.31 -2.38
N HIS A 52 6.17 -11.38 -1.77
CA HIS A 52 5.58 -12.64 -1.32
C HIS A 52 5.21 -13.53 -2.53
N PRO A 53 5.44 -14.85 -2.49
CA PRO A 53 5.15 -15.75 -3.62
C PRO A 53 3.69 -15.66 -4.12
N GLU A 54 2.74 -15.52 -3.19
CA GLU A 54 1.31 -15.37 -3.49
C GLU A 54 0.86 -13.93 -3.80
N ALA A 55 1.76 -13.02 -4.18
CA ALA A 55 1.38 -11.63 -4.46
C ALA A 55 0.36 -11.52 -5.60
N GLN A 56 0.61 -12.18 -6.73
CA GLN A 56 -0.30 -12.16 -7.88
C GLN A 56 -1.69 -12.73 -7.54
N SER A 57 -1.75 -13.91 -6.90
CA SER A 57 -3.02 -14.54 -6.53
C SER A 57 -3.84 -13.70 -5.55
N ARG A 58 -3.17 -12.97 -4.64
CA ARG A 58 -3.81 -12.01 -3.72
C ARG A 58 -4.31 -10.75 -4.42
N VAL A 59 -3.59 -10.24 -5.42
CA VAL A 59 -4.05 -9.12 -6.25
C VAL A 59 -5.32 -9.52 -7.02
N ASP A 60 -5.32 -10.70 -7.66
CA ASP A 60 -6.47 -11.17 -8.44
C ASP A 60 -7.71 -11.40 -7.56
N SER A 61 -7.52 -12.02 -6.40
CA SER A 61 -8.60 -12.21 -5.42
C SER A 61 -9.16 -10.89 -4.91
N ALA A 62 -8.29 -9.90 -4.66
CA ALA A 62 -8.72 -8.59 -4.18
C ALA A 62 -9.58 -7.84 -5.21
N ARG A 63 -9.31 -7.99 -6.52
CA ARG A 63 -10.12 -7.36 -7.58
C ARG A 63 -11.60 -7.76 -7.52
N THR A 64 -11.86 -9.04 -7.27
CA THR A 64 -13.22 -9.56 -7.15
C THR A 64 -13.94 -8.96 -5.94
N VAL A 65 -13.24 -8.82 -4.82
CA VAL A 65 -13.82 -8.31 -3.57
C VAL A 65 -14.14 -6.83 -3.64
N VAL A 66 -13.28 -6.01 -4.27
CA VAL A 66 -13.45 -4.55 -4.33
C VAL A 66 -14.35 -4.07 -5.48
N ALA A 67 -14.97 -5.00 -6.22
CA ALA A 67 -15.84 -4.66 -7.33
C ALA A 67 -16.97 -3.72 -6.89
N GLY A 68 -17.08 -2.57 -7.54
CA GLY A 68 -18.05 -1.52 -7.21
C GLY A 68 -17.54 -0.42 -6.26
N ASP A 69 -16.35 -0.57 -5.68
CA ASP A 69 -15.69 0.47 -4.88
C ASP A 69 -14.49 1.05 -5.66
N ALA A 70 -14.67 2.24 -6.24
CA ALA A 70 -13.68 2.86 -7.10
C ALA A 70 -12.36 3.18 -6.36
N LEU A 71 -12.42 3.51 -5.07
CA LEU A 71 -11.22 3.86 -4.30
C LEU A 71 -10.43 2.62 -3.93
N ALA A 72 -11.12 1.56 -3.49
CA ALA A 72 -10.49 0.27 -3.23
C ALA A 72 -9.93 -0.35 -4.53
N ALA A 73 -10.65 -0.27 -5.64
CA ALA A 73 -10.19 -0.71 -6.96
C ALA A 73 -8.90 0.01 -7.40
N ALA A 74 -8.81 1.33 -7.21
CA ALA A 74 -7.60 2.09 -7.51
C ALA A 74 -6.39 1.63 -6.66
N GLN A 75 -6.62 1.18 -5.43
CA GLN A 75 -5.56 0.63 -4.57
C GLN A 75 -5.12 -0.77 -4.99
N VAL A 76 -6.03 -1.64 -5.45
CA VAL A 76 -5.64 -2.94 -6.04
C VAL A 76 -4.89 -2.73 -7.36
N GLU A 77 -5.32 -1.77 -8.17
CA GLU A 77 -4.63 -1.41 -9.42
C GLU A 77 -3.21 -0.89 -9.15
N ARG A 78 -3.02 -0.12 -8.07
CA ARG A 78 -1.69 0.29 -7.62
C ARG A 78 -0.82 -0.91 -7.25
N ALA A 79 -1.38 -1.90 -6.56
CA ALA A 79 -0.66 -3.12 -6.21
C ALA A 79 -0.25 -3.91 -7.48
N GLN A 80 -1.12 -4.00 -8.49
CA GLN A 80 -0.75 -4.62 -9.77
C GLN A 80 0.37 -3.84 -10.48
N ALA A 81 0.26 -2.50 -10.57
CA ALA A 81 1.28 -1.68 -11.21
C ALA A 81 2.66 -1.83 -10.54
N LEU A 82 2.68 -2.00 -9.21
CA LEU A 82 3.90 -2.31 -8.47
C LEU A 82 4.45 -3.70 -8.79
N LEU A 83 3.57 -4.69 -8.95
CA LEU A 83 3.95 -6.07 -9.27
C LEU A 83 4.53 -6.18 -10.70
N ASP A 84 3.98 -5.39 -11.62
CA ASP A 84 4.41 -5.33 -13.02
C ASP A 84 5.60 -4.37 -13.22
N GLU A 85 6.04 -3.66 -12.18
CA GLU A 85 7.04 -2.57 -12.24
C GLU A 85 6.66 -1.46 -13.25
N ASP A 86 5.37 -1.22 -13.45
CA ASP A 86 4.81 -0.30 -14.43
C ASP A 86 4.58 1.10 -13.82
N VAL A 87 5.60 1.95 -13.91
CA VAL A 87 5.55 3.34 -13.41
C VAL A 87 4.46 4.19 -14.09
N PRO A 88 4.27 4.19 -15.42
CA PRO A 88 3.16 4.89 -16.05
C PRO A 88 1.79 4.52 -15.47
N ARG A 89 1.53 3.23 -15.29
CA ARG A 89 0.27 2.73 -14.70
C ARG A 89 0.15 3.13 -13.24
N LEU A 90 1.25 3.10 -12.49
CA LEU A 90 1.30 3.60 -11.11
C LEU A 90 0.89 5.08 -11.03
N LEU A 91 1.38 5.92 -11.95
CA LEU A 91 1.02 7.34 -12.02
C LEU A 91 -0.44 7.56 -12.45
N ALA A 92 -1.04 6.65 -13.22
CA ALA A 92 -2.48 6.69 -13.51
C ALA A 92 -3.32 6.48 -12.24
N THR A 93 -2.92 5.55 -11.36
CA THR A 93 -3.63 5.34 -10.07
C THR A 93 -3.53 6.55 -9.15
N ARG A 94 -2.41 7.28 -9.16
CA ARG A 94 -2.27 8.56 -8.47
C ARG A 94 -3.34 9.56 -8.95
N ALA A 95 -3.56 9.67 -10.25
CA ALA A 95 -4.56 10.58 -10.80
C ALA A 95 -5.99 10.21 -10.32
N ALA A 96 -6.30 8.90 -10.25
CA ALA A 96 -7.56 8.43 -9.68
C ALA A 96 -7.70 8.83 -8.20
N PHE A 97 -6.65 8.68 -7.38
CA PHE A 97 -6.69 9.14 -5.98
C PHE A 97 -6.85 10.65 -5.84
N GLN A 98 -6.27 11.45 -6.76
CA GLN A 98 -6.47 12.89 -6.76
C GLN A 98 -7.92 13.27 -7.09
N ALA A 99 -8.51 12.64 -8.12
CA ALA A 99 -9.91 12.86 -8.48
C ALA A 99 -10.87 12.46 -7.34
N ALA A 100 -10.51 11.43 -6.55
CA ALA A 100 -11.26 10.99 -5.39
C ALA A 100 -11.01 11.81 -4.11
N GLY A 101 -10.24 12.91 -4.17
CA GLY A 101 -9.95 13.72 -2.98
C GLY A 101 -9.13 12.98 -1.91
N CYS A 102 -8.29 12.03 -2.32
CA CYS A 102 -7.46 11.20 -1.43
C CYS A 102 -5.98 11.61 -1.49
N PRO A 103 -5.59 12.77 -0.94
CA PRO A 103 -4.26 13.36 -1.13
C PRO A 103 -3.14 12.49 -0.54
N TYR A 104 -3.38 11.80 0.58
CA TYR A 104 -2.43 10.85 1.15
C TYR A 104 -2.10 9.71 0.18
N GLN A 105 -3.14 9.08 -0.41
CA GLN A 105 -2.94 7.97 -1.34
C GLN A 105 -2.23 8.41 -2.62
N ALA A 106 -2.54 9.62 -3.12
CA ALA A 106 -1.82 10.21 -4.25
C ALA A 106 -0.34 10.45 -3.93
N ALA A 107 -0.02 11.00 -2.75
CA ALA A 107 1.35 11.27 -2.33
C ALA A 107 2.15 9.98 -2.06
N ARG A 108 1.53 8.97 -1.44
CA ARG A 108 2.16 7.65 -1.25
C ARG A 108 2.46 6.96 -2.58
N THR A 109 1.60 7.11 -3.57
CA THR A 109 1.82 6.57 -4.92
C THR A 109 3.05 7.21 -5.59
N LEU A 110 3.30 8.50 -5.34
CA LEU A 110 4.52 9.17 -5.80
C LEU A 110 5.79 8.65 -5.11
N LEU A 111 5.73 8.36 -3.80
CA LEU A 111 6.84 7.72 -3.09
C LEU A 111 7.18 6.36 -3.71
N LEU A 112 6.15 5.56 -3.99
CA LEU A 112 6.27 4.24 -4.60
C LEU A 112 6.84 4.28 -6.03
N ALA A 113 6.57 5.34 -6.79
CA ALA A 113 7.10 5.53 -8.14
C ALA A 113 8.61 5.84 -8.17
N GLY A 114 9.21 6.19 -7.03
CA GLY A 114 10.65 6.43 -6.92
C GLY A 114 11.15 7.67 -7.68
N GLY A 115 12.48 7.84 -7.73
CA GLY A 115 13.16 8.93 -8.46
C GLY A 115 12.60 10.32 -8.13
N ALA A 116 12.49 11.17 -9.15
CA ALA A 116 11.95 12.53 -9.01
C ALA A 116 10.47 12.58 -8.60
N HIS A 117 9.74 11.47 -8.68
CA HIS A 117 8.38 11.38 -8.15
C HIS A 117 8.40 11.29 -6.62
N ALA A 118 9.35 10.56 -6.04
CA ALA A 118 9.46 10.40 -4.60
C ALA A 118 9.68 11.74 -3.88
N ASP A 119 10.47 12.65 -4.46
CA ASP A 119 10.67 14.00 -3.90
C ASP A 119 9.37 14.81 -3.87
N ARG A 120 8.56 14.71 -4.93
CA ARG A 120 7.23 15.34 -4.98
C ARG A 120 6.26 14.69 -3.98
N GLY A 121 6.35 13.38 -3.82
CA GLY A 121 5.56 12.62 -2.83
C GLY A 121 5.90 13.05 -1.41
N ARG A 122 7.20 13.20 -1.11
CA ARG A 122 7.72 13.70 0.17
C ARG A 122 7.18 15.10 0.47
N ALA A 123 7.32 16.04 -0.46
CA ALA A 123 6.80 17.40 -0.30
C ALA A 123 5.27 17.43 -0.07
N ALA A 124 4.53 16.59 -0.79
CA ALA A 124 3.08 16.48 -0.63
C ALA A 124 2.68 15.93 0.75
N LEU A 125 3.40 14.93 1.27
CA LEU A 125 3.16 14.40 2.62
C LEU A 125 3.51 15.42 3.71
N THR A 126 4.63 16.13 3.58
CA THR A 126 4.98 17.23 4.50
C THR A 126 3.89 18.29 4.53
N SER A 127 3.31 18.62 3.39
CA SER A 127 2.19 19.59 3.29
C SER A 127 0.91 19.08 3.98
N LEU A 128 0.76 17.76 4.16
CA LEU A 128 -0.32 17.14 4.93
C LEU A 128 0.02 17.00 6.43
N GLY A 129 1.20 17.47 6.88
CA GLY A 129 1.68 17.31 8.25
C GLY A 129 2.17 15.90 8.56
N LEU A 130 2.47 15.09 7.54
CA LEU A 130 2.95 13.73 7.67
C LEU A 130 4.45 13.67 7.40
N ASP A 131 5.20 13.04 8.29
CA ASP A 131 6.64 12.86 8.11
C ASP A 131 6.89 11.91 6.92
N PRO A 132 7.56 12.37 5.86
CA PRO A 132 7.82 11.52 4.70
C PRO A 132 9.16 10.84 4.87
N ILE A 133 9.17 9.52 5.05
CA ILE A 133 10.40 8.77 5.29
C ILE A 133 10.73 7.88 4.10
N THR A 134 12.01 7.90 3.70
CA THR A 134 12.66 6.95 2.79
C THR A 134 13.69 6.17 3.60
N GLY A 135 13.67 4.84 3.50
CA GLY A 135 14.86 4.01 3.79
C GLY A 135 14.66 2.91 4.83
N ARG A 136 14.98 1.69 4.40
CA ARG A 136 15.45 0.55 5.22
C ARG A 136 16.22 1.10 6.44
N GLN A 137 15.72 0.85 7.64
CA GLN A 137 16.51 1.05 8.86
C GLN A 137 17.66 0.03 8.81
N GLU A 138 18.84 0.46 8.38
CA GLU A 138 20.08 -0.22 8.75
C GLU A 138 20.22 -0.08 10.26
N GLN A 139 19.83 -1.13 10.98
CA GLN A 139 20.22 -1.32 12.36
C GLN A 139 21.74 -1.51 12.42
N ARG A 140 22.48 -0.41 12.50
CA ARG A 140 23.81 -0.41 13.13
C ARG A 140 23.58 -0.30 14.63
N THR A 141 23.41 -1.45 15.28
CA THR A 141 23.63 -1.58 16.71
C THR A 141 25.05 -2.12 16.89
N GLU A 142 25.98 -1.23 17.23
CA GLU A 142 27.28 -1.62 17.79
C GLU A 142 27.05 -2.41 19.09
N PRO A 143 27.80 -3.51 19.33
CA PRO A 143 27.77 -4.19 20.61
C PRO A 143 28.52 -3.34 21.66
N PRO A 144 28.06 -3.32 22.93
CA PRO A 144 28.83 -2.72 24.02
C PRO A 144 30.04 -3.60 24.36
N GLU A 145 31.15 -2.96 24.76
CA GLU A 145 32.37 -3.57 25.30
C GLU A 145 32.13 -4.45 26.54
#